data_AF-A0A433F3Q4-F1
#
_entry.id   AF-A0A433F3Q4-F1
#
_cell.length_a   1.000
_cell.length_b   1.000
_cell.length_c   1.000
_cell.angle_alpha   90.00
_cell.angle_beta   90.00
_cell.angle_gamma   90.00
#
_symmetry.space_group_name_H-M   'P 1'
#
loop_
_entity.id
_entity.type
_entity.pdbx_description
1 polymer ?
#
loop_
_entity_poly.entity_id
_entity_poly.type
_entity_poly.pdbx_seq_one_letter_code
_entity_poly.pdbx_strand_id
1 'polypeptide(L)'
;MYKVIVSGNNIDTVSALKVLRTLVDLPLSKVIQMAKAISSLERFTLVSGVDEVYAQQLVLELNNVQVDAKIEPCDTEERVVRIPLAQHRKKWRLFGLLK
;
A
#
# COMPACT_ATOMS: atom_id res chain seq x y z
N MET A 1 -16.77 -5.32 3.92
CA MET A 1 -15.72 -4.50 3.28
C MET A 1 -14.55 -5.38 2.89
N TYR A 2 -13.66 -4.88 2.05
CA TYR A 2 -12.49 -5.61 1.58
C TYR A 2 -11.18 -4.89 1.91
N LYS A 3 -10.11 -5.66 1.97
CA LYS A 3 -8.73 -5.20 2.06
C LYS A 3 -7.92 -5.72 0.88
N VAL A 4 -6.91 -4.96 0.48
CA VAL A 4 -5.95 -5.34 -0.56
C VAL A 4 -4.62 -5.67 0.08
N ILE A 5 -4.13 -6.87 -0.18
CA ILE A 5 -2.86 -7.38 0.31
C ILE A 5 -1.91 -7.51 -0.87
N VAL A 6 -0.67 -7.09 -0.69
CA VAL A 6 0.39 -7.22 -1.70
C VAL A 6 1.57 -8.01 -1.15
N SER A 7 2.29 -8.66 -2.05
CA SER A 7 3.66 -9.11 -1.83
C SER A 7 4.62 -7.94 -1.83
N GLY A 8 5.73 -8.05 -1.09
CA GLY A 8 6.85 -7.12 -1.17
C GLY A 8 7.58 -7.15 -2.52
N ASN A 9 7.40 -8.20 -3.32
CA ASN A 9 8.08 -8.33 -4.60
C ASN A 9 7.59 -7.29 -5.62
N ASN A 10 8.52 -6.65 -6.33
CA ASN A 10 8.29 -5.66 -7.41
C ASN A 10 7.54 -4.37 -7.01
N ILE A 11 7.23 -4.20 -5.72
CA ILE A 11 6.44 -3.05 -5.21
C ILE A 11 7.19 -1.71 -5.33
N ASP A 12 8.52 -1.73 -5.47
CA ASP A 12 9.40 -0.58 -5.60
C ASP A 12 9.77 -0.22 -7.04
N THR A 13 9.22 -0.94 -8.03
CA THR A 13 9.38 -0.61 -9.45
C THR A 13 8.69 0.72 -9.79
N VAL A 14 9.18 1.40 -10.83
CA VAL A 14 8.60 2.69 -11.27
C VAL A 14 7.11 2.57 -11.60
N SER A 15 6.68 1.46 -12.19
CA SER A 15 5.27 1.21 -12.51
C SER A 15 4.42 1.00 -11.26
N ALA A 16 4.90 0.22 -10.29
CA ALA A 16 4.22 0.05 -9.00
C ALA A 16 4.12 1.37 -8.21
N LEU A 17 5.18 2.19 -8.22
CA LEU A 17 5.18 3.50 -7.55
C LEU A 17 4.11 4.46 -8.13
N LYS A 18 3.81 4.37 -9.43
CA LYS A 18 2.73 5.16 -10.05
C LYS A 18 1.36 4.76 -9.51
N VAL A 19 1.11 3.45 -9.35
CA VAL A 19 -0.13 2.93 -8.76
C VAL A 19 -0.21 3.33 -7.29
N LEU A 20 0.85 3.15 -6.50
CA LEU A 20 0.86 3.53 -5.09
C LEU A 20 0.59 5.02 -4.85
N ARG A 21 1.02 5.89 -5.78
CA ARG A 21 0.78 7.34 -5.70
C ARG A 21 -0.69 7.71 -5.85
N THR A 22 -1.54 6.86 -6.44
CA THR A 22 -2.98 7.12 -6.50
C THR A 22 -3.68 6.87 -5.16
N LEU A 23 -3.05 6.11 -4.26
CA LEU A 23 -3.61 5.76 -2.95
C LEU A 23 -3.36 6.83 -1.89
N VAL A 24 -2.29 7.61 -2.02
CA VAL A 24 -1.82 8.55 -1.01
C VAL A 24 -1.38 9.86 -1.66
N ASP A 25 -1.87 10.98 -1.13
CA ASP A 25 -1.39 12.30 -1.52
C ASP A 25 -0.05 12.61 -0.81
N LEU A 26 1.00 11.91 -1.25
CA LEU A 26 2.36 12.07 -0.71
C LEU A 26 3.35 12.40 -1.81
N PRO A 27 4.42 13.17 -1.49
CA PRO A 27 5.55 13.34 -2.38
C PRO A 27 6.13 12.00 -2.82
N LEU A 28 6.60 11.92 -4.07
CA LEU A 28 7.18 10.70 -4.65
C LEU A 28 8.29 10.10 -3.77
N SER A 29 9.11 10.94 -3.14
CA SER A 29 10.16 10.51 -2.21
C SER A 29 9.63 9.72 -1.00
N LYS A 30 8.41 10.01 -0.53
CA LYS A 30 7.74 9.27 0.54
C LYS A 30 7.12 7.98 0.03
N VAL A 31 6.53 8.00 -1.17
CA VAL A 31 5.99 6.79 -1.83
C VAL A 31 7.10 5.76 -2.06
N ILE A 32 8.28 6.19 -2.51
CA ILE A 32 9.47 5.33 -2.66
C ILE A 32 9.89 4.71 -1.33
N GLN A 33 9.91 5.49 -0.26
CA GLN A 33 10.26 4.96 1.07
C GLN A 33 9.23 3.96 1.58
N MET A 34 7.95 4.23 1.36
CA MET A 34 6.87 3.29 1.68
C MET A 34 7.04 1.99 0.90
N ALA A 35 7.25 2.04 -0.41
CA ALA A 35 7.47 0.87 -1.24
C ALA A 35 8.70 0.06 -0.77
N LYS A 36 9.83 0.70 -0.46
CA LYS A 36 11.00 0.03 0.10
C LYS A 36 10.74 -0.64 1.45
N ALA A 37 9.90 -0.05 2.29
CA ALA A 37 9.51 -0.67 3.55
C ALA A 37 8.57 -1.86 3.31
N ILE A 38 7.69 -1.79 2.31
CA ILE A 38 6.83 -2.93 1.91
C ILE A 38 7.67 -4.05 1.28
N SER A 39 8.69 -3.72 0.49
CA SER A 39 9.51 -4.74 -0.18
C SER A 39 10.32 -5.61 0.78
N SER A 40 10.60 -5.11 1.99
CA SER A 40 11.18 -5.90 3.09
C SER A 40 10.19 -6.83 3.80
N LEU A 41 8.91 -6.80 3.44
CA LEU A 41 7.85 -7.61 4.04
C LEU A 41 7.38 -8.67 3.03
N GLU A 42 7.14 -9.90 3.50
CA GLU A 42 6.60 -10.97 2.62
C GLU A 42 5.19 -10.63 2.12
N ARG A 43 4.35 -10.07 3.00
CA ARG A 43 2.99 -9.62 2.70
C ARG A 43 2.64 -8.37 3.49
N PHE A 44 1.86 -7.47 2.87
CA PHE A 44 1.42 -6.24 3.51
C PHE A 44 0.02 -5.84 3.04
N THR A 45 -0.85 -5.43 3.96
CA THR A 45 -2.15 -4.83 3.62
C THR A 45 -1.93 -3.38 3.22
N LEU A 46 -2.22 -3.00 1.96
CA LEU A 46 -2.09 -1.61 1.49
C LEU A 46 -3.26 -0.73 1.94
N VAL A 47 -4.48 -1.23 1.77
CA VAL A 47 -5.72 -0.52 2.09
C VAL A 47 -6.75 -1.51 2.64
N SER A 48 -7.56 -1.06 3.58
CA SER A 48 -8.69 -1.80 4.17
C SER A 48 -9.93 -0.92 4.20
N GLY A 49 -11.12 -1.53 4.29
CA GLY A 49 -12.38 -0.80 4.40
C GLY A 49 -12.82 -0.12 3.11
N VAL A 50 -12.54 -0.78 1.98
CA VAL A 50 -13.01 -0.36 0.66
C VAL A 50 -14.09 -1.32 0.17
N ASP A 51 -14.92 -0.86 -0.75
CA ASP A 51 -15.85 -1.73 -1.46
C ASP A 51 -15.12 -2.74 -2.38
N GLU A 52 -15.85 -3.74 -2.84
CA GLU A 52 -15.29 -4.82 -3.64
C GLU A 52 -14.79 -4.35 -5.01
N VAL A 53 -15.53 -3.44 -5.65
CA VAL A 53 -15.23 -2.94 -7.00
C VAL A 53 -13.91 -2.20 -6.99
N TYR A 54 -13.72 -1.31 -6.01
CA TYR A 54 -12.46 -0.61 -5.79
C TYR A 54 -11.31 -1.57 -5.50
N ALA A 55 -11.52 -2.56 -4.62
CA ALA A 55 -10.49 -3.54 -4.26
C ALA A 55 -10.05 -4.39 -5.47
N GLN A 56 -11.01 -4.86 -6.28
CA GLN A 56 -10.76 -5.62 -7.50
C GLN A 56 -9.99 -4.78 -8.53
N GLN A 57 -10.40 -3.54 -8.76
CA GLN A 57 -9.72 -2.62 -9.67
C GLN A 57 -8.27 -2.36 -9.23
N LEU A 58 -8.06 -2.12 -7.94
CA LEU A 58 -6.72 -1.89 -7.40
C LEU A 58 -5.82 -3.13 -7.54
N VAL A 59 -6.36 -4.32 -7.27
CA VAL A 59 -5.63 -5.58 -7.48
C VAL A 59 -5.27 -5.78 -8.94
N LEU A 60 -6.18 -5.48 -9.87
CA LEU A 60 -5.92 -5.56 -11.30
C LEU A 60 -4.77 -4.63 -11.71
N GLU A 61 -4.80 -3.37 -11.26
CA GLU A 61 -3.76 -2.39 -11.55
C GLU A 61 -2.39 -2.82 -11.02
N LEU A 62 -2.34 -3.37 -9.80
CA LEU A 62 -1.10 -3.87 -9.19
C LEU A 62 -0.55 -5.11 -9.91
N ASN A 63 -1.42 -6.07 -10.23
CA ASN A 63 -1.03 -7.27 -10.96
C ASN A 63 -0.53 -6.94 -12.38
N ASN A 64 -1.15 -5.95 -13.06
CA ASN A 64 -0.70 -5.47 -14.37
C ASN A 64 0.72 -4.87 -14.34
N VAL A 65 1.16 -4.37 -13.18
CA VAL A 65 2.53 -3.88 -12.97
C VAL A 65 3.42 -4.89 -12.24
N GLN A 66 3.04 -6.17 -12.28
CA GLN A 66 3.81 -7.32 -11.76
C GLN A 66 3.98 -7.35 -10.23
N VAL A 67 3.10 -6.69 -9.49
CA VAL A 67 3.00 -6.80 -8.03
C VAL A 67 1.92 -7.82 -7.72
N ASP A 68 2.27 -8.94 -7.07
CA ASP A 68 1.28 -9.94 -6.62
C ASP A 68 0.36 -9.32 -5.57
N ALA A 69 -0.91 -9.13 -5.95
CA ALA A 69 -1.93 -8.51 -5.13
C ALA A 69 -3.20 -9.38 -5.05
N LYS A 70 -3.85 -9.38 -3.88
CA LYS A 70 -5.07 -10.16 -3.61
C LYS A 70 -6.05 -9.36 -2.76
N ILE A 71 -7.34 -9.64 -2.95
CA ILE A 71 -8.41 -9.12 -2.10
C ILE A 71 -8.78 -10.14 -1.02
N GLU A 72 -9.15 -9.65 0.16
CA GLU A 72 -9.70 -10.46 1.25
C GLU A 72 -10.83 -9.67 1.96
N PRO A 73 -11.83 -10.33 2.54
CA PRO A 73 -12.81 -9.66 3.38
C PRO A 73 -12.16 -9.08 4.65
N CYS A 74 -12.72 -7.98 5.16
CA CYS A 74 -12.29 -7.38 6.43
C CYS A 74 -13.43 -6.65 7.15
N ASP A 75 -13.27 -6.52 8.48
CA ASP A 75 -14.21 -5.84 9.37
C ASP A 75 -13.97 -4.32 9.46
N THR A 76 -12.99 -3.77 8.74
CA THR A 76 -12.77 -2.32 8.73
C THR A 76 -13.90 -1.66 7.93
N GLU A 77 -14.70 -0.82 8.57
CA GLU A 77 -15.85 -0.16 7.93
C GLU A 77 -15.46 1.08 7.11
N GLU A 78 -14.38 1.75 7.48
CA GLU A 78 -13.90 2.96 6.80
C GLU A 78 -12.61 2.71 6.00
N ARG A 79 -12.42 3.46 4.91
CA ARG A 79 -11.20 3.37 4.10
C ARG A 79 -9.99 3.79 4.93
N VAL A 80 -9.07 2.86 5.14
CA VAL A 80 -7.79 3.09 5.83
C VAL A 80 -6.65 2.65 4.93
N VAL A 81 -5.78 3.58 4.56
CA VAL A 81 -4.48 3.28 3.95
C VAL A 81 -3.49 2.94 5.05
N ARG A 82 -2.79 1.82 4.92
CA ARG A 82 -1.83 1.34 5.91
C ARG A 82 -0.41 1.69 5.46
N ILE A 83 0.44 2.03 6.42
CA ILE A 83 1.84 2.37 6.19
C ILE A 83 2.70 1.39 7.01
N PRO A 84 3.71 0.73 6.42
CA PRO A 84 4.59 -0.17 7.15
C PRO A 84 5.42 0.60 8.18
N LEU A 85 5.29 0.23 9.45
CA LEU A 85 6.00 0.87 10.56
C LEU A 85 7.35 0.23 10.89
N ALA A 86 7.96 -0.51 9.95
CA ALA A 86 9.22 -1.22 10.18
C ALA A 86 10.29 -0.27 10.77
N GLN A 87 10.61 -0.51 12.05
CA GLN A 87 11.73 0.03 12.85
C GLN A 87 11.93 1.55 12.95
N HIS A 88 11.08 2.38 12.33
CA HIS A 88 11.35 3.80 12.15
C HIS A 88 10.16 4.72 12.47
N ARG A 89 9.42 4.45 13.55
CA ARG A 89 8.32 5.32 14.03
C ARG A 89 8.74 6.80 14.14
N LYS A 90 10.00 7.08 14.54
CA LYS A 90 10.62 8.42 14.54
C LYS A 90 10.72 9.04 13.14
N LYS A 91 11.08 8.25 12.13
CA LYS A 91 11.24 8.71 10.74
C LYS A 91 9.88 9.06 10.14
N TRP A 92 8.85 8.26 10.39
CA TRP A 92 7.48 8.55 9.94
C TRP A 92 6.85 9.79 10.61
N ARG A 93 7.18 10.06 11.89
CA ARG A 93 6.83 11.31 12.58
C ARG A 93 7.50 12.54 11.95
N LEU A 94 8.80 12.46 11.64
CA LEU A 94 9.54 13.51 10.92
C LEU A 94 8.92 13.82 9.55
N PHE A 95 8.21 12.86 8.95
CA PHE A 95 7.52 13.03 7.67
C PHE A 95 6.05 13.48 7.80
N GLY A 96 5.55 13.79 8.99
CA GLY A 96 4.19 14.29 9.22
C GLY A 96 3.08 13.26 9.01
N LEU A 97 3.42 11.98 8.93
CA LEU A 97 2.48 10.87 8.66
C LEU A 97 1.93 10.22 9.93
N LEU A 98 2.50 10.56 11.08
CA LEU A 98 2.05 10.14 12.40
C LEU A 98 2.06 11.37 13.32
N LYS A 99 0.94 11.63 14.01
CA LYS A 99 0.91 12.60 15.11
C LYS A 99 1.60 12.04 16.37
#